data_AF-A0A4U7JGJ1-F1
#
_entry.id   AF-A0A4U7JGJ1-F1
#
_cell.length_a   1.000
_cell.length_b   1.000
_cell.length_c   1.000
_cell.angle_alpha   90.00
_cell.angle_beta   90.00
_cell.angle_gamma   90.00
#
_symmetry.space_group_name_H-M   'P 1'
#
loop_
_entity.id
_entity.type
_entity.pdbx_description
1 polymer ?
#
loop_
_entity_poly.entity_id
_entity_poly.type
_entity_poly.pdbx_seq_one_letter_code
_entity_poly.pdbx_strand_id
1 'polypeptide(L)'
;MANEKCIRDPIHNYIYLTDVEFKLIKHPLFQRLRFITQNGAAYYTYPSNRNCRFLHSLGCMKLGGDIFLYSTENLSDNDVKEYLKQSYKMLENIATDNLTTPISDITKEFISTKDKTFDKYGLSLWINKSSIENEMKKEVFQMQFARAVLFQSVRLACILHDIGHFPFSHAVERAFSQYLDYLNPRVKESDDIYIKYNSKVKYVEKQIHERIGLGILQEIIPSNEKDFHKLCRHLARIILIGSHTEYNNIVHPLHTIISSELDSDRLDYSLRDPRSSGLELGAFDIERLISNFTIVREGEKFEILPKVNALSSIESFYHQRFLTYKYLIYHHSKARMDEIVKEITVLLVEIHNSKDYNYDSIKKVLEDYNFNYLWEKCDTREYYYCNENWYFTILQGIYIIIQSNNIDDKTTKLKVLIETFIFRKTENIYSFFKRYDTYFNFMERMYIKINQLKNIEFDDFEKKMRGVINDSINNNALKELNDKLYKEDNVICLITKTDPKVIKFLKNQQHPPTSELNVVQHEKNGEKKKVPITVFSPYLQSMGYASEKEQFFNVFIIKEDIKADIEKGLLEKIKEEFINFFVCKYKEVL
;
A
#
# COMPACT_ATOMS: atom_id res chain seq x y z
N MET A 1 -12.94 -21.99 25.04
CA MET A 1 -11.87 -21.69 24.05
C MET A 1 -11.77 -22.71 22.92
N ALA A 2 -11.87 -24.03 23.16
CA ALA A 2 -11.69 -25.08 22.13
C ALA A 2 -12.65 -25.07 20.91
N ASN A 3 -13.69 -24.21 20.89
CA ASN A 3 -14.69 -24.11 19.81
C ASN A 3 -14.81 -22.70 19.19
N GLU A 4 -13.95 -21.74 19.58
CA GLU A 4 -13.98 -20.38 19.00
C GLU A 4 -12.99 -20.27 17.84
N LYS A 5 -13.46 -19.75 16.69
CA LYS A 5 -12.63 -19.48 15.52
C LYS A 5 -11.85 -18.19 15.76
N CYS A 6 -10.72 -18.28 16.46
CA CYS A 6 -9.87 -17.13 16.74
C CYS A 6 -8.39 -17.40 16.45
N ILE A 7 -7.66 -16.32 16.14
CA ILE A 7 -6.21 -16.31 15.96
C ILE A 7 -5.58 -15.48 17.07
N ARG A 8 -4.52 -16.00 17.69
CA ARG A 8 -3.67 -15.20 18.59
C ARG A 8 -2.75 -14.32 17.75
N ASP A 9 -2.81 -13.01 17.94
CA ASP A 9 -1.97 -12.02 17.26
C ASP A 9 -1.15 -11.23 18.30
N PRO A 10 0.14 -10.96 18.06
CA PRO A 10 1.00 -10.26 19.03
C PRO A 10 0.64 -8.79 19.23
N ILE A 11 -0.07 -8.16 18.29
CA ILE A 11 -0.49 -6.76 18.37
C ILE A 11 -1.89 -6.68 18.97
N HIS A 12 -2.84 -7.44 18.41
CA HIS A 12 -4.27 -7.33 18.69
C HIS A 12 -4.80 -8.37 19.68
N ASN A 13 -3.91 -9.14 20.31
CA ASN A 13 -4.21 -10.24 21.22
C ASN A 13 -5.01 -11.38 20.55
N TYR A 14 -6.33 -11.24 20.41
CA TYR A 14 -7.20 -12.24 19.81
C TYR A 14 -8.03 -11.62 18.69
N ILE A 15 -7.90 -12.21 17.50
CA ILE A 15 -8.69 -11.86 16.32
C ILE A 15 -9.75 -12.95 16.13
N TYR A 16 -11.01 -12.62 16.35
CA TYR A 16 -12.14 -13.51 16.12
C TYR A 16 -12.56 -13.47 14.65
N LEU A 17 -12.91 -14.63 14.11
CA LEU A 17 -13.19 -14.84 12.69
C LEU A 17 -14.60 -15.38 12.51
N THR A 18 -15.34 -14.76 11.59
CA THR A 18 -16.61 -15.33 11.13
C THR A 18 -16.36 -16.58 10.27
N ASP A 19 -17.44 -17.31 9.98
CA ASP A 19 -17.38 -18.54 9.18
C ASP A 19 -16.77 -18.31 7.79
N VAL A 20 -17.12 -17.19 7.14
CA VAL A 20 -16.59 -16.83 5.82
C VAL A 20 -15.12 -16.45 5.90
N GLU A 21 -14.72 -15.67 6.91
CA GLU A 21 -13.32 -15.29 7.15
C GLU A 21 -12.46 -16.53 7.44
N PHE A 22 -12.95 -17.45 8.26
CA PHE A 22 -12.24 -18.69 8.59
C PHE A 22 -12.02 -19.60 7.37
N LYS A 23 -12.97 -19.61 6.41
CA LYS A 23 -12.78 -20.31 5.12
C LYS A 23 -11.79 -19.57 4.24
N LEU A 24 -11.94 -18.25 4.14
CA LEU A 24 -11.10 -17.39 3.32
C LEU A 24 -9.62 -17.52 3.70
N ILE A 25 -9.31 -17.47 5.00
CA ILE A 25 -7.92 -17.54 5.44
C ILE A 25 -7.23 -18.84 5.07
N LYS A 26 -7.98 -19.93 4.83
CA LYS A 26 -7.44 -21.24 4.43
C LYS A 26 -7.24 -21.35 2.92
N HIS A 27 -7.75 -20.40 2.14
CA HIS A 27 -7.63 -20.42 0.70
C HIS A 27 -6.16 -20.29 0.27
N PRO A 28 -5.66 -21.06 -0.72
CA PRO A 28 -4.27 -20.99 -1.18
C PRO A 28 -3.80 -19.57 -1.54
N LEU A 29 -4.64 -18.82 -2.27
CA LEU A 29 -4.37 -17.41 -2.62
C LEU A 29 -4.16 -16.49 -1.41
N PHE A 30 -4.85 -16.75 -0.29
CA PHE A 30 -4.67 -15.98 0.93
C PHE A 30 -3.47 -16.49 1.75
N GLN A 31 -3.28 -17.81 1.83
CA GLN A 31 -2.10 -18.43 2.47
C GLN A 31 -0.79 -17.99 1.83
N ARG A 32 -0.80 -17.69 0.52
CA ARG A 32 0.33 -17.07 -0.21
C ARG A 32 0.92 -15.86 0.52
N LEU A 33 0.07 -15.03 1.13
CA LEU A 33 0.50 -13.80 1.81
C LEU A 33 1.42 -14.05 3.02
N ARG A 34 1.57 -15.31 3.48
CA ARG A 34 2.58 -15.70 4.48
C ARG A 34 4.01 -15.61 3.95
N PHE A 35 4.16 -15.72 2.64
CA PHE A 35 5.44 -15.74 1.93
C PHE A 35 5.67 -14.44 1.15
N ILE A 36 4.98 -13.37 1.55
CA ILE A 36 5.19 -12.01 1.06
C ILE A 36 5.44 -11.13 2.27
N THR A 37 6.63 -10.56 2.33
CA THR A 37 7.01 -9.64 3.40
C THR A 37 6.23 -8.32 3.29
N GLN A 38 5.88 -7.75 4.44
CA GLN A 38 5.21 -6.46 4.50
C GLN A 38 6.13 -5.34 4.00
N ASN A 39 7.39 -5.34 4.47
CA ASN A 39 8.35 -4.25 4.27
C ASN A 39 9.44 -4.57 3.23
N GLY A 40 9.16 -5.47 2.28
CA GLY A 40 10.11 -5.88 1.26
C GLY A 40 11.42 -6.37 1.87
N ALA A 41 12.55 -5.83 1.41
CA ALA A 41 13.88 -6.24 1.85
C ALA A 41 14.30 -5.71 3.24
N ALA A 42 13.37 -5.19 4.06
CA ALA A 42 13.67 -4.64 5.39
C ALA A 42 14.38 -5.62 6.32
N TYR A 43 14.14 -6.91 6.18
CA TYR A 43 14.79 -7.93 7.00
C TYR A 43 16.32 -8.01 6.82
N TYR A 44 16.88 -7.46 5.74
CA TYR A 44 18.34 -7.34 5.59
C TYR A 44 18.94 -6.24 6.47
N THR A 45 18.11 -5.29 6.93
CA THR A 45 18.49 -4.24 7.88
C THR A 45 18.06 -4.60 9.30
N TYR A 46 16.83 -5.10 9.45
CA TYR A 46 16.18 -5.47 10.70
C TYR A 46 15.86 -6.96 10.69
N PRO A 47 16.79 -7.86 11.06
CA PRO A 47 16.63 -9.31 10.87
C PRO A 47 15.39 -9.92 11.53
N SER A 48 14.88 -9.30 12.60
CA SER A 48 13.67 -9.68 13.30
C SER A 48 12.38 -9.27 12.57
N ASN A 49 12.44 -8.29 11.65
CA ASN A 49 11.29 -7.83 10.88
C ASN A 49 10.93 -8.87 9.80
N ARG A 50 10.20 -9.88 10.21
CA ARG A 50 9.68 -10.97 9.37
C ARG A 50 8.16 -10.89 9.22
N ASN A 51 7.59 -9.70 9.38
CA ASN A 51 6.17 -9.49 9.17
C ASN A 51 5.78 -9.84 7.73
N CYS A 52 4.71 -10.61 7.60
CA CYS A 52 4.13 -10.98 6.32
C CYS A 52 2.76 -10.32 6.13
N ARG A 53 2.37 -10.11 4.87
CA ARG A 53 1.08 -9.50 4.52
C ARG A 53 -0.12 -10.26 5.10
N PHE A 54 -0.01 -11.58 5.29
CA PHE A 54 -1.06 -12.38 5.93
C PHE A 54 -1.45 -11.86 7.33
N LEU A 55 -0.45 -11.54 8.17
CA LEU A 55 -0.69 -11.08 9.54
C LEU A 55 -1.21 -9.64 9.53
N HIS A 56 -0.64 -8.82 8.65
CA HIS A 56 -1.09 -7.45 8.46
C HIS A 56 -2.55 -7.37 8.00
N SER A 57 -2.95 -8.15 6.98
CA SER A 57 -4.35 -8.21 6.52
C SER A 57 -5.33 -8.64 7.62
N LEU A 58 -4.94 -9.56 8.51
CA LEU A 58 -5.75 -9.93 9.67
C LEU A 58 -5.89 -8.78 10.67
N GLY A 59 -4.81 -8.04 10.91
CA GLY A 59 -4.82 -6.88 11.79
C GLY A 59 -5.63 -5.72 11.23
N CYS A 60 -5.44 -5.39 9.94
CA CYS A 60 -6.26 -4.43 9.21
C CYS A 60 -7.76 -4.79 9.30
N MET A 61 -8.12 -6.06 9.09
CA MET A 61 -9.50 -6.53 9.28
C MET A 61 -10.04 -6.35 10.70
N LYS A 62 -9.22 -6.64 11.71
CA LYS A 62 -9.61 -6.44 13.11
C LYS A 62 -9.90 -4.95 13.37
N LEU A 63 -8.95 -4.07 13.04
CA LEU A 63 -9.07 -2.63 13.29
C LEU A 63 -10.20 -2.01 12.46
N GLY A 64 -10.34 -2.36 11.18
CA GLY A 64 -11.40 -1.84 10.32
C GLY A 64 -12.79 -2.26 10.78
N GLY A 65 -12.94 -3.51 11.23
CA GLY A 65 -14.17 -3.97 11.88
C GLY A 65 -14.48 -3.22 13.17
N ASP A 66 -13.48 -2.98 14.02
CA ASP A 66 -13.66 -2.24 15.27
C ASP A 66 -14.02 -0.76 15.01
N ILE A 67 -13.33 -0.08 14.08
CA ILE A 67 -13.66 1.29 13.65
C ILE A 67 -15.13 1.37 13.23
N PHE A 68 -15.59 0.45 12.38
CA PHE A 68 -16.98 0.41 11.95
C PHE A 68 -17.95 0.19 13.12
N LEU A 69 -17.63 -0.73 14.03
CA LEU A 69 -18.49 -1.04 15.18
C LEU A 69 -18.67 0.16 16.10
N TYR A 70 -17.57 0.82 16.49
CA TYR A 70 -17.62 2.00 17.35
C TYR A 70 -18.32 3.17 16.65
N SER A 71 -18.08 3.35 15.35
CA SER A 71 -18.74 4.41 14.56
C SER A 71 -20.26 4.28 14.50
N THR A 72 -20.78 3.07 14.72
CA THR A 72 -22.20 2.72 14.59
C THR A 72 -22.83 2.23 15.90
N GLU A 73 -22.13 2.38 17.04
CA GLU A 73 -22.58 1.84 18.34
C GLU A 73 -23.80 2.60 18.87
N ASN A 74 -23.81 3.94 18.77
CA ASN A 74 -24.90 4.77 19.26
C ASN A 74 -26.05 4.84 18.24
N LEU A 75 -26.93 3.84 18.23
CA LEU A 75 -28.13 3.83 17.38
C LEU A 75 -29.15 4.93 17.70
N SER A 76 -28.98 5.71 18.77
CA SER A 76 -29.83 6.87 19.07
C SER A 76 -29.42 8.13 18.29
N ASP A 77 -28.16 8.17 17.85
CA ASP A 77 -27.56 9.26 17.11
C ASP A 77 -28.20 9.44 15.72
N ASN A 78 -28.57 10.67 15.38
CA ASN A 78 -29.32 10.93 14.15
C ASN A 78 -28.51 10.62 12.88
N ASP A 79 -27.20 10.91 12.88
CA ASP A 79 -26.35 10.64 11.71
C ASP A 79 -26.16 9.14 11.52
N VAL A 80 -25.96 8.39 12.61
CA VAL A 80 -25.83 6.93 12.59
C VAL A 80 -27.14 6.28 12.12
N LYS A 81 -28.28 6.71 12.65
CA LYS A 81 -29.61 6.21 12.22
C LYS A 81 -29.81 6.42 10.73
N GLU A 82 -29.61 7.64 10.25
CA GLU A 82 -29.83 7.96 8.84
C GLU A 82 -28.90 7.13 7.95
N TYR A 83 -27.62 7.05 8.31
CA TYR A 83 -26.64 6.26 7.57
C TYR A 83 -27.06 4.79 7.46
N LEU A 84 -27.49 4.16 8.56
CA LEU A 84 -27.92 2.75 8.56
C LEU A 84 -29.24 2.53 7.81
N LYS A 85 -30.19 3.48 7.86
CA LYS A 85 -31.42 3.42 7.05
C LYS A 85 -31.13 3.48 5.56
N GLN A 86 -30.29 4.43 5.13
CA GLN A 86 -29.90 4.54 3.73
C GLN A 86 -29.08 3.33 3.29
N SER A 87 -28.23 2.80 4.16
CA SER A 87 -27.50 1.55 3.92
C SER A 87 -28.44 0.37 3.71
N TYR A 88 -29.50 0.22 4.51
CA TYR A 88 -30.48 -0.84 4.31
C TYR A 88 -31.16 -0.76 2.92
N LYS A 89 -31.56 0.46 2.49
CA LYS A 89 -32.15 0.68 1.16
C LYS A 89 -31.18 0.30 0.04
N MET A 90 -29.91 0.69 0.17
CA MET A 90 -28.86 0.25 -0.77
C MET A 90 -28.75 -1.27 -0.84
N LEU A 91 -28.75 -1.95 0.31
CA LEU A 91 -28.67 -3.41 0.36
C LEU A 91 -29.88 -4.09 -0.29
N GLU A 92 -31.08 -3.51 -0.16
CA GLU A 92 -32.29 -4.01 -0.80
C GLU A 92 -32.21 -3.95 -2.33
N ASN A 93 -31.69 -2.83 -2.85
CA ASN A 93 -31.44 -2.69 -4.29
C ASN A 93 -30.38 -3.70 -4.77
N ILE A 94 -29.24 -3.80 -4.09
CA ILE A 94 -28.17 -4.76 -4.46
C ILE A 94 -28.69 -6.21 -4.43
N ALA A 95 -29.47 -6.57 -3.42
CA ALA A 95 -30.04 -7.91 -3.29
C ALA A 95 -30.98 -8.24 -4.47
N THR A 96 -31.81 -7.28 -4.87
CA THR A 96 -32.78 -7.43 -5.97
C THR A 96 -32.07 -7.44 -7.33
N ASP A 97 -31.23 -6.46 -7.59
CA ASP A 97 -30.66 -6.19 -8.91
C ASP A 97 -29.46 -7.08 -9.24
N ASN A 98 -28.65 -7.46 -8.24
CA ASN A 98 -27.41 -8.22 -8.45
C ASN A 98 -27.49 -9.68 -8.01
N LEU A 99 -28.28 -9.99 -6.96
CA LEU A 99 -28.39 -11.36 -6.43
C LEU A 99 -29.71 -12.04 -6.79
N THR A 100 -30.67 -11.31 -7.38
CA THR A 100 -32.00 -11.82 -7.73
C THR A 100 -32.72 -12.51 -6.54
N THR A 101 -32.38 -12.11 -5.31
CA THR A 101 -32.87 -12.71 -4.07
C THR A 101 -33.41 -11.61 -3.16
N PRO A 102 -34.67 -11.68 -2.69
CA PRO A 102 -35.23 -10.66 -1.81
C PRO A 102 -34.41 -10.51 -0.52
N ILE A 103 -34.19 -9.27 -0.07
CA ILE A 103 -33.44 -8.99 1.16
C ILE A 103 -34.07 -9.67 2.39
N SER A 104 -35.38 -9.90 2.37
CA SER A 104 -36.11 -10.61 3.42
C SER A 104 -35.68 -12.07 3.55
N ASP A 105 -35.36 -12.75 2.45
CA ASP A 105 -34.90 -14.14 2.46
C ASP A 105 -33.44 -14.24 2.89
N ILE A 106 -32.60 -13.30 2.43
CA ILE A 106 -31.22 -13.15 2.91
C ILE A 106 -31.20 -12.92 4.43
N THR A 107 -32.14 -12.11 4.94
CA THR A 107 -32.25 -11.84 6.37
C THR A 107 -32.62 -13.09 7.17
N LYS A 108 -33.58 -13.89 6.67
CA LYS A 108 -33.94 -15.19 7.29
C LYS A 108 -32.76 -16.15 7.30
N GLU A 109 -32.00 -16.20 6.20
CA GLU A 109 -30.80 -17.01 6.09
C GLU A 109 -29.74 -16.58 7.12
N PHE A 110 -29.49 -15.27 7.27
CA PHE A 110 -28.55 -14.75 8.26
C PHE A 110 -28.92 -15.17 9.69
N ILE A 111 -30.19 -15.04 10.08
CA ILE A 111 -30.68 -15.46 11.40
C ILE A 111 -30.47 -16.95 11.64
N SER A 112 -30.61 -17.76 10.58
CA SER A 112 -30.39 -19.21 10.67
C SER A 112 -28.91 -19.62 10.76
N THR A 113 -27.97 -18.70 10.49
CA THR A 113 -26.55 -19.02 10.25
C THR A 113 -25.78 -19.42 11.51
N LYS A 114 -26.30 -19.14 12.73
CA LYS A 114 -25.74 -19.58 14.03
C LYS A 114 -24.22 -19.33 14.21
N ASP A 115 -23.65 -18.36 13.49
CA ASP A 115 -22.25 -17.96 13.67
C ASP A 115 -22.13 -17.10 14.94
N LYS A 116 -21.60 -17.72 16.00
CA LYS A 116 -21.42 -17.12 17.33
C LYS A 116 -20.49 -15.90 17.34
N THR A 117 -19.74 -15.68 16.26
CA THR A 117 -18.87 -14.51 16.15
C THR A 117 -19.70 -13.23 16.07
N PHE A 118 -20.87 -13.26 15.41
CA PHE A 118 -21.78 -12.12 15.40
C PHE A 118 -22.34 -11.82 16.79
N ASP A 119 -22.57 -12.83 17.64
CA ASP A 119 -22.98 -12.61 19.04
C ASP A 119 -21.92 -11.83 19.81
N LYS A 120 -20.65 -12.20 19.61
CA LYS A 120 -19.49 -11.60 20.30
C LYS A 120 -19.30 -10.13 19.94
N TYR A 121 -19.65 -9.75 18.72
CA TYR A 121 -19.62 -8.35 18.26
C TYR A 121 -20.94 -7.61 18.50
N GLY A 122 -21.93 -8.24 19.14
CA GLY A 122 -23.24 -7.61 19.38
C GLY A 122 -24.05 -7.35 18.11
N LEU A 123 -23.90 -8.20 17.10
CA LEU A 123 -24.50 -8.07 15.76
C LEU A 123 -25.58 -9.12 15.47
N SER A 124 -25.82 -10.06 16.39
CA SER A 124 -26.87 -11.05 16.22
C SER A 124 -28.27 -10.45 16.30
N LEU A 125 -29.13 -10.89 15.38
CA LEU A 125 -30.52 -10.46 15.33
C LEU A 125 -31.39 -11.38 16.21
N TRP A 126 -32.04 -10.79 17.20
CA TRP A 126 -33.04 -11.47 18.02
C TRP A 126 -34.44 -11.11 17.51
N ILE A 127 -35.07 -12.01 16.76
CA ILE A 127 -36.49 -11.84 16.42
C ILE A 127 -37.33 -12.36 17.58
N ASN A 128 -38.07 -11.45 18.22
CA ASN A 128 -39.27 -11.84 18.95
C ASN A 128 -40.47 -11.72 18.00
N LYS A 129 -41.40 -12.67 17.95
CA LYS A 129 -42.53 -12.66 16.98
C LYS A 129 -43.36 -11.37 17.05
N SER A 130 -43.44 -10.75 18.23
CA SER A 130 -44.06 -9.44 18.48
C SER A 130 -43.31 -8.22 17.92
N SER A 131 -42.14 -8.42 17.31
CA SER A 131 -41.27 -7.34 16.79
C SER A 131 -41.58 -6.96 15.35
N ILE A 132 -42.35 -7.77 14.63
CA ILE A 132 -42.66 -7.57 13.21
C ILE A 132 -43.92 -6.70 13.02
N GLU A 133 -44.78 -6.62 14.03
CA GLU A 133 -46.07 -5.90 13.98
C GLU A 133 -45.97 -4.41 14.35
N ASN A 134 -44.82 -3.93 14.84
CA ASN A 134 -44.62 -2.53 15.23
C ASN A 134 -43.57 -1.87 14.31
N GLU A 135 -43.94 -0.78 13.63
CA GLU A 135 -43.06 -0.08 12.66
C GLU A 135 -41.73 0.39 13.28
N MET A 136 -41.73 0.88 14.52
CA MET A 136 -40.48 1.28 15.20
C MET A 136 -39.55 0.07 15.43
N LYS A 137 -40.12 -1.10 15.73
CA LYS A 137 -39.32 -2.33 15.92
C LYS A 137 -38.78 -2.87 14.58
N LYS A 138 -39.53 -2.68 13.49
CA LYS A 138 -39.09 -3.03 12.12
C LYS A 138 -37.90 -2.18 11.68
N GLU A 139 -37.94 -0.88 11.92
CA GLU A 139 -36.84 0.03 11.55
C GLU A 139 -35.54 -0.31 12.29
N VAL A 140 -35.61 -0.53 13.61
CA VAL A 140 -34.44 -0.94 14.40
C VAL A 140 -33.86 -2.24 13.89
N PHE A 141 -34.71 -3.20 13.55
CA PHE A 141 -34.29 -4.48 12.99
C PHE A 141 -33.58 -4.33 11.63
N GLN A 142 -34.10 -3.49 10.74
CA GLN A 142 -33.47 -3.18 9.46
C GLN A 142 -32.07 -2.56 9.64
N MET A 143 -31.95 -1.61 10.56
CA MET A 143 -30.65 -0.99 10.89
C MET A 143 -29.66 -2.01 11.46
N GLN A 144 -30.10 -2.91 12.33
CA GLN A 144 -29.24 -3.96 12.89
C GLN A 144 -28.78 -4.95 11.80
N PHE A 145 -29.66 -5.35 10.88
CA PHE A 145 -29.29 -6.20 9.75
C PHE A 145 -28.29 -5.50 8.83
N ALA A 146 -28.55 -4.24 8.47
CA ALA A 146 -27.61 -3.44 7.69
C ALA A 146 -26.24 -3.37 8.37
N ARG A 147 -26.21 -3.08 9.68
CA ARG A 147 -24.97 -3.04 10.47
C ARG A 147 -24.20 -4.36 10.41
N ALA A 148 -24.86 -5.52 10.47
CA ALA A 148 -24.22 -6.82 10.35
C ALA A 148 -23.61 -7.07 8.96
N VAL A 149 -24.34 -6.75 7.89
CA VAL A 149 -23.85 -6.87 6.51
C VAL A 149 -22.67 -5.93 6.26
N LEU A 150 -22.79 -4.66 6.65
CA LEU A 150 -21.73 -3.66 6.51
C LEU A 150 -20.47 -4.08 7.27
N PHE A 151 -20.59 -4.53 8.52
CA PHE A 151 -19.47 -5.03 9.32
C PHE A 151 -18.73 -6.17 8.63
N GLN A 152 -19.47 -7.19 8.17
CA GLN A 152 -18.86 -8.32 7.47
C GLN A 152 -18.20 -7.88 6.17
N SER A 153 -18.81 -6.95 5.44
CA SER A 153 -18.29 -6.42 4.18
C SER A 153 -17.02 -5.58 4.36
N VAL A 154 -16.97 -4.71 5.36
CA VAL A 154 -15.78 -3.94 5.74
C VAL A 154 -14.64 -4.88 6.09
N ARG A 155 -14.92 -5.92 6.90
CA ARG A 155 -13.90 -6.90 7.28
C ARG A 155 -13.37 -7.71 6.09
N LEU A 156 -14.25 -8.14 5.18
CA LEU A 156 -13.84 -8.79 3.93
C LEU A 156 -13.02 -7.85 3.05
N ALA A 157 -13.39 -6.58 2.95
CA ALA A 157 -12.60 -5.58 2.23
C ALA A 157 -11.21 -5.41 2.85
N CYS A 158 -11.15 -5.21 4.17
CA CYS A 158 -9.89 -5.05 4.91
C CYS A 158 -8.98 -6.28 4.81
N ILE A 159 -9.50 -7.50 4.96
CA ILE A 159 -8.65 -8.70 4.88
C ILE A 159 -8.13 -8.93 3.45
N LEU A 160 -8.80 -8.39 2.43
CA LEU A 160 -8.46 -8.64 1.01
C LEU A 160 -7.77 -7.47 0.32
N HIS A 161 -7.62 -6.31 0.96
CA HIS A 161 -7.02 -5.11 0.34
C HIS A 161 -5.63 -5.39 -0.26
N ASP A 162 -4.88 -6.27 0.40
CA ASP A 162 -3.49 -6.59 0.09
C ASP A 162 -3.29 -7.87 -0.74
N ILE A 163 -4.38 -8.55 -1.12
CA ILE A 163 -4.28 -9.90 -1.70
C ILE A 163 -3.59 -9.93 -3.06
N GLY A 164 -3.52 -8.79 -3.75
CA GLY A 164 -2.88 -8.65 -5.05
C GLY A 164 -1.39 -8.34 -5.02
N HIS A 165 -0.75 -8.18 -3.86
CA HIS A 165 0.67 -7.81 -3.81
C HIS A 165 1.62 -8.85 -4.42
N PHE A 166 2.67 -8.33 -5.06
CA PHE A 166 3.81 -9.07 -5.60
C PHE A 166 4.83 -9.44 -4.50
N PRO A 167 5.75 -10.40 -4.76
CA PRO A 167 6.95 -10.59 -3.93
C PRO A 167 7.72 -9.28 -3.80
N PHE A 168 8.24 -8.98 -2.61
CA PHE A 168 8.90 -7.69 -2.32
C PHE A 168 8.04 -6.45 -2.60
N SER A 169 6.72 -6.62 -2.69
CA SER A 169 5.73 -5.55 -2.73
C SER A 169 6.02 -4.51 -3.83
N HIS A 170 6.30 -3.26 -3.46
CA HIS A 170 6.49 -2.16 -4.40
C HIS A 170 7.80 -2.23 -5.20
N ALA A 171 8.79 -3.04 -4.79
CA ALA A 171 10.03 -3.16 -5.56
C ALA A 171 9.77 -3.79 -6.94
N VAL A 172 9.06 -4.91 -6.95
CA VAL A 172 8.68 -5.64 -8.15
C VAL A 172 7.61 -4.89 -8.93
N GLU A 173 6.62 -4.28 -8.25
CA GLU A 173 5.61 -3.45 -8.91
C GLU A 173 6.21 -2.28 -9.69
N ARG A 174 7.17 -1.55 -9.10
CA ARG A 174 7.87 -0.44 -9.78
C ARG A 174 8.64 -0.91 -11.01
N ALA A 175 9.28 -2.08 -10.94
CA ALA A 175 9.98 -2.66 -12.08
C ALA A 175 9.02 -2.91 -13.25
N PHE A 176 7.81 -3.40 -12.95
CA PHE A 176 6.78 -3.61 -13.96
C PHE A 176 6.23 -2.32 -14.52
N SER A 177 5.88 -1.34 -13.68
CA SER A 177 5.44 -0.03 -14.18
C SER A 177 6.46 0.57 -15.15
N GLN A 178 7.75 0.50 -14.82
CA GLN A 178 8.84 0.97 -15.68
C GLN A 178 8.91 0.23 -17.02
N TYR A 179 8.74 -1.09 -17.02
CA TYR A 179 8.71 -1.89 -18.26
C TYR A 179 7.49 -1.59 -19.14
N LEU A 180 6.33 -1.42 -18.50
CA LEU A 180 5.07 -1.17 -19.18
C LEU A 180 5.05 0.21 -19.84
N ASP A 181 5.60 1.22 -19.18
CA ASP A 181 5.82 2.55 -19.75
C ASP A 181 6.76 2.49 -20.99
N TYR A 182 7.76 1.61 -20.97
CA TYR A 182 8.67 1.38 -22.09
C TYR A 182 8.00 0.73 -23.31
N LEU A 183 7.13 -0.26 -23.10
CA LEU A 183 6.41 -0.93 -24.20
C LEU A 183 5.40 -0.01 -24.90
N ASN A 184 4.84 0.96 -24.18
CA ASN A 184 3.67 1.71 -24.62
C ASN A 184 3.79 3.24 -24.42
N PRO A 185 4.83 3.91 -24.95
CA PRO A 185 5.00 5.36 -24.76
C PRO A 185 3.90 6.21 -25.40
N ARG A 186 3.10 5.64 -26.32
CA ARG A 186 1.99 6.30 -27.03
C ARG A 186 0.59 5.85 -26.61
N VAL A 187 0.48 4.88 -25.71
CA VAL A 187 -0.79 4.33 -25.25
C VAL A 187 -1.07 4.84 -23.84
N LYS A 188 -1.23 6.15 -23.71
CA LYS A 188 -1.95 6.73 -22.55
C LYS A 188 -3.47 6.71 -22.77
N GLU A 189 -3.94 6.34 -23.96
CA GLU A 189 -5.34 6.48 -24.37
C GLU A 189 -6.02 5.23 -24.98
N SER A 190 -5.32 4.12 -25.22
CA SER A 190 -5.99 2.89 -25.70
C SER A 190 -5.98 1.78 -24.65
N ASP A 191 -7.18 1.57 -24.09
CA ASP A 191 -7.60 0.63 -23.04
C ASP A 191 -7.32 -0.88 -23.30
N ASP A 192 -6.47 -1.26 -24.27
CA ASP A 192 -6.51 -2.60 -24.88
C ASP A 192 -5.36 -3.57 -24.50
N ILE A 193 -4.34 -3.15 -23.74
CA ILE A 193 -3.24 -4.06 -23.33
C ILE A 193 -3.33 -4.52 -21.88
N TYR A 194 -4.18 -3.88 -21.08
CA TYR A 194 -4.56 -4.37 -19.78
C TYR A 194 -6.02 -4.67 -19.84
N ILE A 195 -6.50 -5.71 -19.16
CA ILE A 195 -7.90 -5.97 -18.81
C ILE A 195 -8.41 -7.32 -19.36
N LYS A 196 -8.32 -8.34 -18.50
CA LYS A 196 -9.49 -9.17 -18.21
C LYS A 196 -10.27 -8.61 -16.99
N TYR A 197 -9.78 -7.53 -16.36
CA TYR A 197 -10.28 -6.97 -15.10
C TYR A 197 -11.14 -5.67 -15.20
N ASN A 198 -11.13 -4.89 -16.29
CA ASN A 198 -12.17 -3.87 -16.60
C ASN A 198 -13.28 -4.43 -17.50
N SER A 199 -14.07 -5.39 -17.02
CA SER A 199 -15.44 -5.43 -17.51
C SER A 199 -16.22 -4.28 -16.84
N LYS A 200 -16.30 -3.14 -17.54
CA LYS A 200 -17.33 -2.07 -17.42
C LYS A 200 -17.21 -0.92 -16.39
N VAL A 201 -16.04 -0.58 -15.87
CA VAL A 201 -15.89 0.69 -15.11
C VAL A 201 -14.62 1.40 -15.57
N LYS A 202 -14.72 2.70 -15.90
CA LYS A 202 -13.58 3.60 -16.17
C LYS A 202 -12.74 3.71 -14.89
N TYR A 203 -11.77 2.82 -14.70
CA TYR A 203 -10.83 2.88 -13.58
C TYR A 203 -9.64 3.77 -13.95
N VAL A 204 -9.57 4.92 -13.28
CA VAL A 204 -8.44 5.85 -13.31
C VAL A 204 -7.50 5.50 -12.14
N GLU A 205 -6.18 5.44 -12.38
CA GLU A 205 -5.09 5.63 -11.38
C GLU A 205 -4.93 4.65 -10.19
N LYS A 206 -5.38 3.40 -10.24
CA LYS A 206 -5.06 2.42 -9.17
C LYS A 206 -3.74 1.69 -9.38
N GLN A 207 -3.02 1.42 -8.28
CA GLN A 207 -1.80 0.59 -8.28
C GLN A 207 -2.08 -0.82 -8.84
N ILE A 208 -1.07 -1.49 -9.39
CA ILE A 208 -1.24 -2.76 -10.10
C ILE A 208 -1.77 -3.84 -9.14
N HIS A 209 -1.22 -3.88 -7.92
CA HIS A 209 -1.65 -4.87 -6.93
C HIS A 209 -3.12 -4.71 -6.52
N GLU A 210 -3.66 -3.49 -6.45
CA GLU A 210 -5.09 -3.27 -6.16
C GLU A 210 -5.99 -3.86 -7.25
N ARG A 211 -5.58 -3.71 -8.52
CA ARG A 211 -6.30 -4.26 -9.68
C ARG A 211 -6.30 -5.79 -9.65
N ILE A 212 -5.17 -6.40 -9.36
CA ILE A 212 -5.04 -7.86 -9.19
C ILE A 212 -5.92 -8.32 -8.02
N GLY A 213 -5.90 -7.60 -6.90
CA GLY A 213 -6.72 -7.89 -5.73
C GLY A 213 -8.22 -7.94 -6.07
N LEU A 214 -8.71 -6.95 -6.81
CA LEU A 214 -10.09 -6.91 -7.30
C LEU A 214 -10.45 -8.10 -8.20
N GLY A 215 -9.49 -8.58 -8.99
CA GLY A 215 -9.62 -9.81 -9.78
C GLY A 215 -9.79 -11.06 -8.92
N ILE A 216 -8.89 -11.24 -7.95
CA ILE A 216 -8.89 -12.40 -7.04
C ILE A 216 -10.18 -12.50 -6.23
N LEU A 217 -10.73 -11.36 -5.80
CA LEU A 217 -12.00 -11.31 -5.05
C LEU A 217 -13.17 -11.98 -5.77
N GLN A 218 -13.18 -11.96 -7.11
CA GLN A 218 -14.25 -12.59 -7.88
C GLN A 218 -14.20 -14.12 -7.78
N GLU A 219 -13.01 -14.69 -7.54
CA GLU A 219 -12.75 -16.12 -7.61
C GLU A 219 -12.53 -16.81 -6.26
N ILE A 220 -11.99 -16.09 -5.27
CA ILE A 220 -11.50 -16.68 -4.02
C ILE A 220 -12.62 -17.21 -3.09
N ILE A 221 -13.87 -16.87 -3.37
CA ILE A 221 -15.03 -17.25 -2.56
C ILE A 221 -15.94 -18.20 -3.37
N PRO A 222 -16.29 -19.41 -2.84
CA PRO A 222 -16.94 -20.47 -3.61
C PRO A 222 -18.30 -20.11 -4.21
N SER A 223 -18.66 -20.73 -5.33
CA SER A 223 -19.97 -20.57 -5.99
C SER A 223 -21.18 -21.08 -5.18
N ASN A 224 -20.98 -22.04 -4.27
CA ASN A 224 -22.04 -22.61 -3.41
C ASN A 224 -22.28 -21.79 -2.12
N GLU A 225 -22.06 -20.49 -2.18
CA GLU A 225 -22.15 -19.62 -1.03
C GLU A 225 -23.60 -19.27 -0.66
N LYS A 226 -23.85 -19.13 0.64
CA LYS A 226 -25.04 -18.52 1.24
C LYS A 226 -25.27 -17.11 0.71
N ASP A 227 -26.53 -16.72 0.47
CA ASP A 227 -26.85 -15.43 -0.15
C ASP A 227 -26.43 -14.22 0.71
N PHE A 228 -26.43 -14.38 2.05
CA PHE A 228 -25.90 -13.37 2.96
C PHE A 228 -24.43 -13.06 2.69
N HIS A 229 -23.59 -14.09 2.51
CA HIS A 229 -22.17 -13.85 2.24
C HIS A 229 -21.95 -13.35 0.81
N LYS A 230 -22.78 -13.76 -0.17
CA LYS A 230 -22.73 -13.17 -1.53
C LYS A 230 -22.98 -11.67 -1.48
N LEU A 231 -23.96 -11.21 -0.70
CA LEU A 231 -24.23 -9.80 -0.47
C LEU A 231 -23.03 -9.09 0.16
N CYS A 232 -22.46 -9.67 1.22
CA CYS A 232 -21.29 -9.10 1.89
C CYS A 232 -20.08 -8.99 0.95
N ARG A 233 -19.85 -10.01 0.12
CA ARG A 233 -18.77 -10.04 -0.87
C ARG A 233 -18.98 -9.00 -1.96
N HIS A 234 -20.20 -8.88 -2.49
CA HIS A 234 -20.52 -7.88 -3.50
C HIS A 234 -20.26 -6.47 -2.97
N LEU A 235 -20.70 -6.19 -1.74
CA LEU A 235 -20.45 -4.92 -1.09
C LEU A 235 -18.97 -4.71 -0.77
N ALA A 236 -18.24 -5.71 -0.27
CA ALA A 236 -16.80 -5.61 -0.03
C ALA A 236 -16.01 -5.21 -1.29
N ARG A 237 -16.40 -5.74 -2.46
CA ARG A 237 -15.83 -5.34 -3.75
C ARG A 237 -16.11 -3.86 -4.05
N ILE A 238 -17.33 -3.39 -3.85
CA ILE A 238 -17.70 -1.99 -4.05
C ILE A 238 -16.91 -1.08 -3.08
N ILE A 239 -16.76 -1.49 -1.82
CA ILE A 239 -15.96 -0.78 -0.81
C ILE A 239 -14.49 -0.67 -1.25
N LEU A 240 -13.87 -1.75 -1.72
CA LEU A 240 -12.48 -1.71 -2.20
C LEU A 240 -12.30 -0.86 -3.45
N ILE A 241 -13.32 -0.81 -4.32
CA ILE A 241 -13.33 0.10 -5.47
C ILE A 241 -13.30 1.56 -4.99
N GLY A 242 -14.05 1.89 -3.94
CA GLY A 242 -14.04 3.20 -3.30
C GLY A 242 -14.92 4.26 -3.98
N SER A 243 -15.56 3.92 -5.10
CA SER A 243 -16.47 4.78 -5.82
C SER A 243 -17.64 3.99 -6.43
N HIS A 244 -18.85 4.56 -6.35
CA HIS A 244 -20.04 3.99 -6.96
C HIS A 244 -20.99 5.11 -7.39
N THR A 245 -21.54 5.06 -8.60
CA THR A 245 -22.40 6.14 -9.14
C THR A 245 -23.63 6.42 -8.27
N GLU A 246 -24.27 5.35 -7.79
CA GLU A 246 -25.55 5.46 -7.05
C GLU A 246 -25.39 5.46 -5.53
N TYR A 247 -24.33 4.85 -5.01
CA TYR A 247 -24.21 4.51 -3.58
C TYR A 247 -23.01 5.16 -2.92
N ASN A 248 -22.41 6.17 -3.56
CA ASN A 248 -21.17 6.78 -3.09
C ASN A 248 -21.27 7.31 -1.65
N ASN A 249 -22.41 7.88 -1.27
CA ASN A 249 -22.61 8.44 0.08
C ASN A 249 -22.52 7.37 1.19
N ILE A 250 -22.78 6.11 0.87
CA ILE A 250 -22.69 4.99 1.82
C ILE A 250 -21.35 4.28 1.71
N VAL A 251 -20.90 4.03 0.48
CA VAL A 251 -19.69 3.26 0.17
C VAL A 251 -18.42 4.03 0.54
N HIS A 252 -18.36 5.33 0.26
CA HIS A 252 -17.17 6.14 0.47
C HIS A 252 -16.73 6.17 1.95
N PRO A 253 -17.62 6.38 2.94
CA PRO A 253 -17.27 6.23 4.36
C PRO A 253 -16.65 4.89 4.72
N LEU A 254 -17.17 3.79 4.17
CA LEU A 254 -16.64 2.45 4.44
C LEU A 254 -15.27 2.27 3.79
N HIS A 255 -15.09 2.80 2.58
CA HIS A 255 -13.80 2.80 1.90
C HIS A 255 -12.73 3.53 2.73
N THR A 256 -13.08 4.66 3.36
CA THR A 256 -12.12 5.44 4.19
C THR A 256 -11.63 4.71 5.44
N ILE A 257 -12.32 3.65 5.88
CA ILE A 257 -11.85 2.77 6.97
C ILE A 257 -10.62 1.97 6.52
N ILE A 258 -10.52 1.65 5.22
CA ILE A 258 -9.42 0.85 4.65
C ILE A 258 -8.35 1.75 4.05
N SER A 259 -8.76 2.82 3.35
CA SER A 259 -7.87 3.72 2.63
C SER A 259 -8.27 5.18 2.83
N SER A 260 -7.55 5.90 3.69
CA SER A 260 -7.69 7.34 3.96
C SER A 260 -6.40 7.90 4.56
N GLU A 261 -6.42 9.09 5.16
CA GLU A 261 -5.24 9.57 5.89
C GLU A 261 -5.01 8.84 7.22
N LEU A 262 -6.10 8.32 7.80
CA LEU A 262 -6.17 7.62 9.07
C LEU A 262 -7.10 6.40 8.92
N ASP A 263 -6.53 5.28 8.51
CA ASP A 263 -7.24 4.05 8.16
C ASP A 263 -6.68 2.83 8.91
N SER A 264 -7.37 1.70 8.80
CA SER A 264 -7.00 0.44 9.46
C SER A 264 -5.70 -0.18 8.94
N ASP A 265 -5.36 0.01 7.66
CA ASP A 265 -4.08 -0.40 7.08
C ASP A 265 -2.92 0.33 7.80
N ARG A 266 -2.95 1.65 7.81
CA ARG A 266 -1.92 2.51 8.42
C ARG A 266 -1.80 2.29 9.91
N LEU A 267 -2.92 2.08 10.59
CA LEU A 267 -2.91 1.80 12.03
C LEU A 267 -2.26 0.45 12.35
N ASP A 268 -2.52 -0.61 11.57
CA ASP A 268 -1.91 -1.92 11.83
C ASP A 268 -0.40 -1.89 11.59
N TYR A 269 0.07 -1.43 10.43
CA TYR A 269 1.51 -1.47 10.15
C TYR A 269 2.30 -0.56 11.08
N SER A 270 1.73 0.58 11.49
CA SER A 270 2.41 1.52 12.41
C SER A 270 2.64 0.89 13.78
N LEU A 271 1.80 -0.06 14.21
CA LEU A 271 2.01 -0.84 15.44
C LEU A 271 2.91 -2.06 15.19
N ARG A 272 2.66 -2.78 14.09
CA ARG A 272 3.26 -4.09 13.82
C ARG A 272 4.72 -4.00 13.43
N ASP A 273 5.09 -3.03 12.61
CA ASP A 273 6.40 -2.96 11.98
C ASP A 273 7.51 -2.49 12.91
N PRO A 274 7.34 -1.42 13.71
CA PRO A 274 8.33 -1.04 14.71
C PRO A 274 8.57 -2.16 15.72
N ARG A 275 7.47 -2.75 16.24
CA ARG A 275 7.54 -3.83 17.23
C ARG A 275 8.32 -5.04 16.71
N SER A 276 8.07 -5.45 15.47
CA SER A 276 8.73 -6.62 14.89
C SER A 276 10.17 -6.33 14.46
N SER A 277 10.49 -5.07 14.19
CA SER A 277 11.86 -4.63 13.89
C SER A 277 12.73 -4.41 15.13
N GLY A 278 12.14 -4.49 16.33
CA GLY A 278 12.83 -4.12 17.58
C GLY A 278 13.06 -2.62 17.73
N LEU A 279 12.33 -1.78 16.97
CA LEU A 279 12.43 -0.33 17.05
C LEU A 279 11.39 0.20 18.05
N GLU A 280 11.86 0.88 19.09
CA GLU A 280 11.03 1.57 20.07
C GLU A 280 10.76 3.01 19.62
N LEU A 281 9.85 3.18 18.64
CA LEU A 281 9.54 4.47 18.01
C LEU A 281 8.41 5.25 18.70
N GLY A 282 8.08 4.88 19.94
CA GLY A 282 6.89 5.34 20.65
C GLY A 282 5.72 4.36 20.54
N ALA A 283 4.63 4.72 21.21
CA ALA A 283 3.37 4.01 21.19
C ALA A 283 2.23 5.03 21.11
N PHE A 284 1.12 4.64 20.48
CA PHE A 284 -0.12 5.40 20.54
C PHE A 284 -1.25 4.53 21.06
N ASP A 285 -2.18 5.16 21.78
CA ASP A 285 -3.34 4.48 22.34
C ASP A 285 -4.37 4.22 21.22
N ILE A 286 -4.23 3.03 20.61
CA ILE A 286 -5.09 2.54 19.54
C ILE A 286 -6.54 2.35 20.01
N GLU A 287 -6.76 1.91 21.26
CA GLU A 287 -8.10 1.66 21.80
C GLU A 287 -8.86 2.98 21.98
N ARG A 288 -8.20 4.01 22.54
CA ARG A 288 -8.77 5.35 22.63
C ARG A 288 -9.03 5.95 21.26
N LEU A 289 -8.14 5.75 20.29
CA LEU A 289 -8.33 6.27 18.94
C LEU A 289 -9.55 5.64 18.26
N ILE A 290 -9.61 4.30 18.23
CA ILE A 290 -10.67 3.54 17.56
C ILE A 290 -12.04 3.78 18.21
N SER A 291 -12.11 3.79 19.54
CA SER A 291 -13.36 4.04 20.28
C SER A 291 -13.94 5.46 20.09
N ASN A 292 -13.17 6.39 19.53
CA ASN A 292 -13.61 7.75 19.26
C ASN A 292 -14.05 7.98 17.82
N PHE A 293 -14.03 6.98 16.94
CA PHE A 293 -14.65 7.11 15.62
C PHE A 293 -16.16 7.25 15.71
N THR A 294 -16.71 8.08 14.83
CA THR A 294 -18.15 8.32 14.70
C THR A 294 -18.50 8.64 13.26
N ILE A 295 -19.76 8.40 12.90
CA ILE A 295 -20.33 8.95 11.68
C ILE A 295 -20.66 10.43 11.91
N VAL A 296 -20.35 11.27 10.92
CA VAL A 296 -20.78 12.67 10.80
C VAL A 296 -21.49 12.86 9.46
N ARG A 297 -22.56 13.66 9.44
CA ARG A 297 -23.31 14.01 8.24
C ARG A 297 -23.16 15.50 7.90
N GLU A 298 -22.76 15.80 6.67
CA GLU A 298 -22.75 17.16 6.11
C GLU A 298 -23.64 17.19 4.85
N GLY A 299 -24.87 17.69 5.01
CA GLY A 299 -25.88 17.60 3.96
C GLY A 299 -26.26 16.15 3.68
N GLU A 300 -26.05 15.66 2.46
CA GLU A 300 -26.29 14.26 2.07
C GLU A 300 -25.04 13.36 2.18
N LYS A 301 -23.89 13.93 2.54
CA LYS A 301 -22.63 13.20 2.61
C LYS A 301 -22.36 12.73 4.03
N PHE A 302 -21.93 11.48 4.14
CA PHE A 302 -21.46 10.89 5.39
C PHE A 302 -19.94 10.76 5.36
N GLU A 303 -19.32 10.79 6.53
CA GLU A 303 -17.92 10.42 6.74
C GLU A 303 -17.77 9.70 8.08
N ILE A 304 -16.75 8.82 8.17
CA ILE A 304 -16.37 8.15 9.41
C ILE A 304 -15.05 8.77 9.88
N LEU A 305 -15.11 9.55 10.95
CA LEU A 305 -13.99 10.36 11.44
C LEU A 305 -13.85 10.21 12.96
N PRO A 306 -12.63 10.29 13.51
CA PRO A 306 -12.44 10.34 14.95
C PRO A 306 -12.89 11.68 15.52
N LYS A 307 -13.41 11.65 16.74
CA LYS A 307 -13.69 12.84 17.55
C LYS A 307 -12.38 13.52 17.96
N VAL A 308 -12.42 14.85 18.10
CA VAL A 308 -11.28 15.65 18.59
C VAL A 308 -10.78 15.19 19.97
N ASN A 309 -11.61 14.49 20.76
CA ASN A 309 -11.23 13.88 22.04
C ASN A 309 -10.06 12.89 21.94
N ALA A 310 -9.81 12.32 20.75
CA ALA A 310 -8.69 11.43 20.48
C ALA A 310 -7.45 12.16 19.93
N LEU A 311 -7.40 13.50 19.96
CA LEU A 311 -6.32 14.30 19.39
C LEU A 311 -4.92 13.81 19.79
N SER A 312 -4.70 13.57 21.09
CA SER A 312 -3.40 13.09 21.57
C SER A 312 -2.99 11.73 20.98
N SER A 313 -3.95 10.83 20.76
CA SER A 313 -3.71 9.53 20.11
C SER A 313 -3.40 9.71 18.62
N ILE A 314 -4.08 10.66 17.95
CA ILE A 314 -3.82 11.00 16.54
C ILE A 314 -2.41 11.59 16.39
N GLU A 315 -2.02 12.54 17.24
CA GLU A 315 -0.68 13.14 17.24
C GLU A 315 0.41 12.09 17.46
N SER A 316 0.22 11.21 18.44
CA SER A 316 1.15 10.12 18.75
C SER A 316 1.26 9.12 17.59
N PHE A 317 0.14 8.79 16.94
CA PHE A 317 0.12 7.93 15.77
C PHE A 317 0.97 8.49 14.64
N TYR A 318 0.76 9.75 14.25
CA TYR A 318 1.52 10.33 13.15
C TYR A 318 2.99 10.57 13.50
N HIS A 319 3.30 10.86 14.77
CA HIS A 319 4.69 10.90 15.23
C HIS A 319 5.39 9.56 15.03
N GLN A 320 4.81 8.48 15.57
CA GLN A 320 5.35 7.13 15.43
C GLN A 320 5.45 6.72 13.95
N ARG A 321 4.44 7.06 13.14
CA ARG A 321 4.45 6.81 11.70
C ARG A 321 5.60 7.55 11.02
N PHE A 322 5.82 8.83 11.33
CA PHE A 322 6.93 9.61 10.77
C PHE A 322 8.29 8.96 11.07
N LEU A 323 8.51 8.55 12.32
CA LEU A 323 9.72 7.84 12.71
C LEU A 323 9.83 6.46 12.04
N THR A 324 8.72 5.75 11.86
CA THR A 324 8.68 4.46 11.16
C THR A 324 9.11 4.63 9.70
N TYR A 325 8.59 5.65 9.01
CA TYR A 325 9.04 5.93 7.65
C TYR A 325 10.52 6.28 7.59
N LYS A 326 10.99 7.16 8.48
CA LYS A 326 12.38 7.61 8.52
C LYS A 326 13.37 6.49 8.81
N TYR A 327 13.11 5.70 9.86
CA TYR A 327 14.08 4.74 10.36
C TYR A 327 13.88 3.32 9.85
N LEU A 328 12.69 2.93 9.38
CA LEU A 328 12.41 1.59 8.88
C LEU A 328 12.21 1.59 7.36
N ILE A 329 11.17 2.27 6.88
CA ILE A 329 10.70 2.14 5.48
C ILE A 329 11.70 2.76 4.49
N TYR A 330 12.33 3.88 4.85
CA TYR A 330 13.33 4.57 4.05
C TYR A 330 14.75 4.44 4.61
N HIS A 331 14.98 3.47 5.49
CA HIS A 331 16.35 3.17 5.90
C HIS A 331 17.21 2.89 4.66
N HIS A 332 18.34 3.60 4.53
CA HIS A 332 19.19 3.56 3.33
C HIS A 332 19.57 2.13 2.91
N SER A 333 19.86 1.24 3.86
CA SER A 333 20.18 -0.16 3.56
C SER A 333 18.98 -0.95 3.02
N LYS A 334 17.76 -0.65 3.49
CA LYS A 334 16.53 -1.29 2.99
C LYS A 334 16.15 -0.74 1.62
N ALA A 335 16.15 0.59 1.47
CA ALA A 335 15.83 1.25 0.20
C ALA A 335 16.77 0.81 -0.93
N ARG A 336 18.05 0.61 -0.60
CA ARG A 336 19.04 0.01 -1.51
C ARG A 336 18.66 -1.39 -1.96
N MET A 337 18.28 -2.27 -1.04
CA MET A 337 17.93 -3.66 -1.39
C MET A 337 16.65 -3.73 -2.24
N ASP A 338 15.64 -2.92 -1.93
CA ASP A 338 14.44 -2.83 -2.76
C ASP A 338 14.77 -2.34 -4.18
N GLU A 339 15.71 -1.40 -4.32
CA GLU A 339 16.14 -0.90 -5.64
C GLU A 339 16.95 -1.96 -6.42
N ILE A 340 17.74 -2.79 -5.74
CA ILE A 340 18.41 -3.95 -6.35
C ILE A 340 17.37 -4.96 -6.85
N VAL A 341 16.35 -5.30 -6.05
CA VAL A 341 15.26 -6.20 -6.49
C VAL A 341 14.53 -5.63 -7.71
N LYS A 342 14.27 -4.32 -7.71
CA LYS A 342 13.68 -3.63 -8.85
C LYS A 342 14.55 -3.82 -10.10
N GLU A 343 15.85 -3.52 -10.01
CA GLU A 343 16.78 -3.63 -11.14
C GLU A 343 16.94 -5.06 -11.64
N ILE A 344 17.05 -6.05 -10.74
CA ILE A 344 17.06 -7.47 -11.10
C ILE A 344 15.81 -7.80 -11.91
N THR A 345 14.64 -7.40 -11.42
CA THR A 345 13.36 -7.68 -12.09
C THR A 345 13.31 -7.04 -13.48
N VAL A 346 13.77 -5.79 -13.64
CA VAL A 346 13.87 -5.13 -14.95
C VAL A 346 14.75 -5.93 -15.91
N LEU A 347 15.94 -6.36 -15.46
CA LEU A 347 16.85 -7.15 -16.30
C LEU A 347 16.26 -8.51 -16.69
N LEU A 348 15.55 -9.19 -15.78
CA LEU A 348 14.87 -10.45 -16.08
C LEU A 348 13.79 -10.27 -17.15
N VAL A 349 13.02 -9.18 -17.06
CA VAL A 349 12.00 -8.86 -18.07
C VAL A 349 12.64 -8.51 -19.41
N GLU A 350 13.72 -7.73 -19.43
CA GLU A 350 14.47 -7.43 -20.67
C GLU A 350 15.05 -8.70 -21.30
N ILE A 351 15.57 -9.64 -20.49
CA ILE A 351 16.13 -10.92 -20.96
C ILE A 351 15.03 -11.82 -21.52
N HIS A 352 13.90 -11.96 -20.81
CA HIS A 352 12.75 -12.74 -21.25
C HIS A 352 12.29 -12.32 -22.65
N ASN A 353 12.19 -11.01 -22.88
CA ASN A 353 11.69 -10.43 -24.12
C ASN A 353 12.75 -10.22 -25.20
N SER A 354 14.02 -10.55 -24.92
CA SER A 354 15.10 -10.42 -25.89
C SER A 354 14.95 -11.43 -27.03
N LYS A 355 15.33 -11.04 -28.24
CA LYS A 355 15.46 -11.99 -29.38
C LYS A 355 16.81 -12.68 -29.44
N ASP A 356 17.72 -12.35 -28.53
CA ASP A 356 19.05 -12.98 -28.47
C ASP A 356 18.94 -14.41 -27.93
N TYR A 357 19.46 -15.36 -28.70
CA TYR A 357 19.51 -16.79 -28.38
C TYR A 357 20.52 -17.11 -27.27
N ASN A 358 21.48 -16.22 -27.01
CA ASN A 358 22.43 -16.42 -25.92
C ASN A 358 21.75 -16.53 -24.55
N TYR A 359 20.54 -15.98 -24.42
CA TYR A 359 19.75 -16.04 -23.19
C TYR A 359 18.84 -17.26 -23.07
N ASP A 360 18.83 -18.20 -24.03
CA ASP A 360 17.83 -19.29 -24.07
C ASP A 360 17.82 -20.15 -22.80
N SER A 361 18.96 -20.37 -22.17
CA SER A 361 19.03 -21.11 -20.88
C SER A 361 18.35 -20.33 -19.75
N ILE A 362 18.50 -19.00 -19.71
CA ILE A 362 17.87 -18.14 -18.69
C ILE A 362 16.37 -18.03 -18.97
N LYS A 363 15.99 -17.83 -20.23
CA LYS A 363 14.58 -17.78 -20.66
C LYS A 363 13.85 -19.06 -20.31
N LYS A 364 14.48 -20.22 -20.52
CA LYS A 364 13.92 -21.50 -20.12
C LYS A 364 13.57 -21.55 -18.63
N VAL A 365 14.44 -21.05 -17.74
CA VAL A 365 14.12 -20.95 -16.31
C VAL A 365 12.91 -20.03 -16.09
N LEU A 366 12.89 -18.86 -16.73
CA LEU A 366 11.77 -17.92 -16.61
C LEU A 366 10.45 -18.55 -17.09
N GLU A 367 10.47 -19.30 -18.18
CA GLU A 367 9.32 -20.03 -18.74
C GLU A 367 8.88 -21.19 -17.84
N ASP A 368 9.82 -22.03 -17.37
CA ASP A 368 9.57 -23.17 -16.49
C ASP A 368 8.87 -22.74 -15.18
N TYR A 369 9.15 -21.53 -14.71
CA TYR A 369 8.53 -20.93 -13.51
C TYR A 369 7.43 -19.92 -13.81
N ASN A 370 6.96 -19.81 -15.07
CA ASN A 370 5.89 -18.91 -15.50
C ASN A 370 6.10 -17.44 -15.08
N PHE A 371 7.32 -16.93 -15.23
CA PHE A 371 7.67 -15.56 -14.83
C PHE A 371 6.81 -14.49 -15.53
N ASN A 372 6.37 -14.74 -16.76
CA ASN A 372 5.47 -13.86 -17.51
C ASN A 372 4.07 -13.72 -16.91
N TYR A 373 3.68 -14.55 -15.92
CA TYR A 373 2.42 -14.37 -15.18
C TYR A 373 2.37 -13.02 -14.45
N LEU A 374 3.53 -12.40 -14.22
CA LEU A 374 3.60 -11.06 -13.64
C LEU A 374 2.99 -9.98 -14.55
N TRP A 375 2.95 -10.14 -15.88
CA TRP A 375 2.46 -9.10 -16.81
C TRP A 375 1.55 -9.56 -17.95
N GLU A 376 1.64 -10.79 -18.45
CA GLU A 376 0.95 -11.21 -19.68
C GLU A 376 -0.41 -11.89 -19.42
N LYS A 377 -0.51 -12.75 -18.40
CA LYS A 377 -1.75 -13.46 -18.09
C LYS A 377 -1.67 -14.17 -16.73
N CYS A 378 -1.91 -13.44 -15.65
CA CYS A 378 -2.16 -14.12 -14.38
C CYS A 378 -3.55 -14.77 -14.44
N ASP A 379 -3.62 -16.09 -14.57
CA ASP A 379 -4.79 -16.81 -14.09
C ASP A 379 -4.85 -16.58 -12.57
N THR A 380 -5.89 -15.90 -12.10
CA THR A 380 -6.14 -15.62 -10.69
C THR A 380 -6.13 -16.88 -9.84
N ARG A 381 -6.40 -18.05 -10.44
CA ARG A 381 -6.32 -19.36 -9.77
C ARG A 381 -4.89 -19.82 -9.51
N GLU A 382 -3.92 -19.34 -10.28
CA GLU A 382 -2.51 -19.73 -10.20
C GLU A 382 -1.64 -18.67 -9.52
N TYR A 383 -2.22 -17.50 -9.19
CA TYR A 383 -1.50 -16.44 -8.51
C TYR A 383 -0.92 -16.84 -7.14
N TYR A 384 -1.33 -17.99 -6.57
CA TYR A 384 -0.77 -18.49 -5.31
C TYR A 384 0.74 -18.80 -5.39
N TYR A 385 1.28 -19.04 -6.59
CA TYR A 385 2.72 -19.20 -6.79
C TYR A 385 3.50 -17.88 -6.66
N CYS A 386 2.87 -16.74 -6.93
CA CYS A 386 3.52 -15.42 -6.94
C CYS A 386 3.84 -14.94 -5.51
N ASN A 387 4.97 -15.41 -4.97
CA ASN A 387 5.48 -15.09 -3.64
C ASN A 387 7.02 -15.07 -3.62
N GLU A 388 7.62 -14.72 -2.48
CA GLU A 388 9.07 -14.52 -2.41
C GLU A 388 9.88 -15.81 -2.57
N ASN A 389 9.37 -16.96 -2.11
CA ASN A 389 10.06 -18.24 -2.29
C ASN A 389 10.18 -18.60 -3.77
N TRP A 390 9.10 -18.37 -4.53
CA TRP A 390 9.09 -18.53 -5.98
C TRP A 390 10.11 -17.61 -6.65
N TYR A 391 10.11 -16.33 -6.28
CA TYR A 391 11.08 -15.36 -6.81
C TYR A 391 12.52 -15.77 -6.52
N PHE A 392 12.84 -16.19 -5.29
CA PHE A 392 14.17 -16.71 -4.93
C PHE A 392 14.57 -17.94 -5.73
N THR A 393 13.63 -18.85 -5.99
CA THR A 393 13.88 -20.07 -6.77
C THR A 393 14.32 -19.73 -8.19
N ILE A 394 13.63 -18.77 -8.83
CA ILE A 394 14.02 -18.25 -10.15
C ILE A 394 15.43 -17.67 -10.10
N LEU A 395 15.71 -16.78 -9.14
CA LEU A 395 17.02 -16.13 -9.04
C LEU A 395 18.16 -17.15 -8.82
N GLN A 396 17.94 -18.17 -8.00
CA GLN A 396 18.93 -19.23 -7.75
C GLN A 396 19.18 -20.07 -9.01
N GLY A 397 18.14 -20.45 -9.75
CA GLY A 397 18.28 -21.17 -11.02
C GLY A 397 19.08 -20.38 -12.04
N ILE A 398 18.79 -19.08 -12.18
CA ILE A 398 19.50 -18.18 -13.09
C ILE A 398 20.95 -17.96 -12.64
N TYR A 399 21.19 -17.82 -11.34
CA TYR A 399 22.54 -17.64 -10.79
C TYR A 399 23.47 -18.80 -11.15
N ILE A 400 22.98 -20.05 -11.08
CA ILE A 400 23.75 -21.25 -11.44
C ILE A 400 24.14 -21.23 -12.93
N ILE A 401 23.24 -20.78 -13.80
CA ILE A 401 23.48 -20.69 -15.24
C ILE A 401 24.58 -19.64 -15.53
N ILE A 402 24.43 -18.43 -14.96
CA ILE A 402 25.35 -17.32 -15.22
C ILE A 402 26.73 -17.58 -14.60
N GLN A 403 26.81 -18.29 -13.47
CA GLN A 403 28.09 -18.76 -12.90
C GLN A 403 28.91 -19.58 -13.90
N SER A 404 28.22 -20.37 -14.73
CA SER A 404 28.86 -21.32 -15.64
C SER A 404 29.32 -20.68 -16.95
N ASN A 405 28.64 -19.62 -17.40
CA ASN A 405 28.93 -18.89 -18.64
C ASN A 405 28.43 -17.44 -18.53
N ASN A 406 29.33 -16.48 -18.25
CA ASN A 406 28.99 -15.05 -18.41
C ASN A 406 28.88 -14.75 -19.92
N ILE A 407 27.70 -14.30 -20.34
CA ILE A 407 27.36 -14.13 -21.76
C ILE A 407 27.73 -12.73 -22.25
N ASP A 408 27.48 -11.71 -21.43
CA ASP A 408 27.57 -10.30 -21.78
C ASP A 408 27.57 -9.39 -20.54
N ASP A 409 27.64 -8.08 -20.76
CA ASP A 409 27.54 -7.05 -19.72
C ASP A 409 26.24 -7.18 -18.90
N LYS A 410 25.12 -7.53 -19.54
CA LYS A 410 23.81 -7.61 -18.89
C LYS A 410 23.74 -8.76 -17.89
N THR A 411 24.21 -9.95 -18.28
CA THR A 411 24.26 -11.13 -17.42
C THR A 411 25.29 -10.96 -16.30
N THR A 412 26.39 -10.26 -16.58
CA THR A 412 27.37 -9.87 -15.57
C THR A 412 26.77 -8.93 -14.52
N LYS A 413 26.07 -7.88 -14.97
CA LYS A 413 25.30 -6.97 -14.09
C LYS A 413 24.28 -7.74 -13.24
N LEU A 414 23.51 -8.62 -13.86
CA LEU A 414 22.51 -9.45 -13.19
C LEU A 414 23.15 -10.35 -12.13
N LYS A 415 24.30 -10.98 -12.42
CA LYS A 415 25.06 -11.77 -11.45
C LYS A 415 25.45 -10.95 -10.22
N VAL A 416 26.06 -9.78 -10.42
CA VAL A 416 26.48 -8.89 -9.31
C VAL A 416 25.29 -8.50 -8.45
N LEU A 417 24.16 -8.14 -9.06
CA LEU A 417 22.95 -7.77 -8.33
C LEU A 417 22.36 -8.95 -7.55
N ILE A 418 22.28 -10.14 -8.17
CA ILE A 418 21.81 -11.36 -7.49
C ILE A 418 22.72 -11.70 -6.30
N GLU A 419 24.04 -11.62 -6.45
CA GLU A 419 24.97 -11.90 -5.36
C GLU A 419 24.83 -10.90 -4.21
N THR A 420 24.69 -9.63 -4.58
CA THR A 420 24.46 -8.55 -3.62
C THR A 420 23.17 -8.77 -2.84
N PHE A 421 22.11 -9.20 -3.52
CA PHE A 421 20.81 -9.42 -2.92
C PHE A 421 20.74 -10.71 -2.09
N ILE A 422 20.99 -11.87 -2.70
CA ILE A 422 20.82 -13.18 -2.05
C ILE A 422 21.86 -13.41 -0.96
N PHE A 423 23.14 -13.13 -1.25
CA PHE A 423 24.25 -13.42 -0.33
C PHE A 423 24.67 -12.22 0.50
N ARG A 424 24.00 -11.07 0.34
CA ARG A 424 24.31 -9.84 1.06
C ARG A 424 25.77 -9.39 0.88
N LYS A 425 26.34 -9.63 -0.31
CA LYS A 425 27.69 -9.13 -0.70
C LYS A 425 27.67 -7.61 -0.85
N THR A 426 27.70 -6.90 0.27
CA THR A 426 27.53 -5.45 0.33
C THR A 426 28.85 -4.68 0.38
N GLU A 427 29.97 -5.39 0.42
CA GLU A 427 31.34 -4.85 0.40
C GLU A 427 31.62 -3.93 -0.79
N ASN A 428 30.96 -4.16 -1.93
CA ASN A 428 31.18 -3.38 -3.15
C ASN A 428 30.21 -2.22 -3.34
N ILE A 429 29.40 -1.90 -2.33
CA ILE A 429 28.36 -0.88 -2.44
C ILE A 429 28.78 0.40 -1.73
N TYR A 430 28.77 1.49 -2.48
CA TYR A 430 29.14 2.80 -1.99
C TYR A 430 27.96 3.77 -2.13
N SER A 431 27.59 4.43 -1.03
CA SER A 431 26.58 5.48 -1.04
C SER A 431 27.24 6.84 -1.23
N PHE A 432 26.67 7.69 -2.08
CA PHE A 432 27.12 9.07 -2.25
C PHE A 432 27.00 9.85 -0.95
N PHE A 433 25.89 9.64 -0.25
CA PHE A 433 25.53 10.36 0.95
C PHE A 433 25.43 9.36 2.10
N LYS A 434 26.18 9.61 3.18
CA LYS A 434 26.06 8.88 4.44
C LYS A 434 25.31 9.71 5.50
N ARG A 435 25.17 11.02 5.26
CA ARG A 435 24.63 12.03 6.18
C ARG A 435 24.00 13.18 5.39
N TYR A 436 23.13 13.95 6.04
CA TYR A 436 22.43 15.09 5.42
C TYR A 436 23.38 16.15 4.87
N ASP A 437 24.44 16.49 5.59
CA ASP A 437 25.46 17.46 5.14
C ASP A 437 26.05 17.05 3.77
N THR A 438 26.32 15.76 3.57
CA THR A 438 26.87 15.28 2.29
C THR A 438 25.87 15.39 1.13
N TYR A 439 24.57 15.25 1.40
CA TYR A 439 23.52 15.49 0.42
C TYR A 439 23.40 16.98 0.08
N PHE A 440 23.35 17.84 1.09
CA PHE A 440 23.25 19.29 0.87
C PHE A 440 24.47 19.87 0.16
N ASN A 441 25.69 19.42 0.48
CA ASN A 441 26.90 19.83 -0.24
C ASN A 441 26.84 19.44 -1.74
N PHE A 442 26.21 18.30 -2.07
CA PHE A 442 26.01 17.87 -3.45
C PHE A 442 24.97 18.74 -4.16
N MET A 443 23.86 19.07 -3.50
CA MET A 443 22.86 20.01 -4.01
C MET A 443 23.45 21.42 -4.20
N GLU A 444 24.26 21.89 -3.26
CA GLU A 444 24.95 23.18 -3.31
C GLU A 444 25.92 23.27 -4.50
N ARG A 445 26.67 22.20 -4.80
CA ARG A 445 27.51 22.14 -6.00
C ARG A 445 26.71 22.30 -7.30
N MET A 446 25.53 21.68 -7.39
CA MET A 446 24.62 21.88 -8.52
C MET A 446 24.05 23.31 -8.54
N TYR A 447 23.67 23.84 -7.37
CA TYR A 447 23.16 25.19 -7.20
C TYR A 447 24.16 26.23 -7.69
N ILE A 448 25.43 26.16 -7.28
CA ILE A 448 26.48 27.10 -7.71
C ILE A 448 26.61 27.13 -9.23
N LYS A 449 26.63 25.96 -9.89
CA LYS A 449 26.71 25.86 -11.37
C LYS A 449 25.49 26.46 -12.09
N ILE A 450 24.33 26.50 -11.44
CA ILE A 450 23.08 27.05 -12.00
C ILE A 450 22.91 28.52 -11.64
N ASN A 451 23.22 28.92 -10.41
CA ASN A 451 23.03 30.28 -9.91
C ASN A 451 23.97 31.29 -10.61
N GLN A 452 25.16 30.83 -11.03
CA GLN A 452 26.02 31.60 -11.94
C GLN A 452 25.32 32.03 -13.25
N LEU A 453 24.17 31.44 -13.57
CA LEU A 453 23.39 31.70 -14.78
C LEU A 453 22.05 32.41 -14.51
N LYS A 454 21.50 32.32 -13.30
CA LYS A 454 20.19 32.88 -12.90
C LYS A 454 20.12 33.12 -11.38
N ASN A 455 19.57 34.25 -10.94
CA ASN A 455 19.47 34.60 -9.52
C ASN A 455 18.24 33.91 -8.85
N ILE A 456 18.40 32.68 -8.35
CA ILE A 456 17.31 31.86 -7.77
C ILE A 456 17.64 31.55 -6.31
N GLU A 457 16.66 31.61 -5.41
CA GLU A 457 16.81 31.19 -4.00
C GLU A 457 17.10 29.68 -3.87
N PHE A 458 17.93 29.28 -2.90
CA PHE A 458 18.36 27.88 -2.75
C PHE A 458 17.18 26.93 -2.48
N ASP A 459 16.24 27.32 -1.61
CA ASP A 459 15.06 26.50 -1.27
C ASP A 459 14.17 26.22 -2.50
N ASP A 460 13.99 27.23 -3.37
CA ASP A 460 13.23 27.08 -4.61
C ASP A 460 13.97 26.21 -5.63
N PHE A 461 15.29 26.39 -5.73
CA PHE A 461 16.16 25.54 -6.54
C PHE A 461 16.06 24.08 -6.09
N GLU A 462 16.23 23.82 -4.80
CA GLU A 462 16.26 22.47 -4.23
C GLU A 462 14.95 21.73 -4.54
N LYS A 463 13.81 22.41 -4.32
CA LYS A 463 12.48 21.88 -4.61
C LYS A 463 12.27 21.56 -6.08
N LYS A 464 12.68 22.44 -6.99
CA LYS A 464 12.60 22.21 -8.44
C LYS A 464 13.54 21.08 -8.88
N MET A 465 14.77 21.06 -8.37
CA MET A 465 15.76 20.04 -8.70
C MET A 465 15.32 18.65 -8.24
N ARG A 466 14.65 18.54 -7.09
CA ARG A 466 14.02 17.29 -6.66
C ARG A 466 12.99 16.79 -7.67
N GLY A 467 12.21 17.69 -8.26
CA GLY A 467 11.30 17.37 -9.38
C GLY A 467 12.05 16.84 -10.60
N VAL A 468 13.10 17.55 -11.02
CA VAL A 468 13.94 17.14 -12.16
C VAL A 468 14.56 15.75 -11.97
N ILE A 469 15.09 15.47 -10.78
CA ILE A 469 15.66 14.15 -10.44
C ILE A 469 14.56 13.08 -10.51
N ASN A 470 13.39 13.35 -9.91
CA ASN A 470 12.26 12.43 -9.93
C ASN A 470 11.79 12.12 -11.37
N ASP A 471 11.66 13.13 -12.21
CA ASP A 471 11.26 12.97 -13.60
C ASP A 471 12.31 12.23 -14.43
N SER A 472 13.60 12.46 -14.13
CA SER A 472 14.71 11.74 -14.77
C SER A 472 14.71 10.25 -14.43
N ILE A 473 14.35 9.89 -13.19
CA ILE A 473 14.20 8.51 -12.74
C ILE A 473 13.00 7.85 -13.44
N ASN A 474 11.85 8.53 -13.47
CA ASN A 474 10.62 7.98 -14.02
C ASN A 474 10.68 7.80 -15.55
N ASN A 475 11.33 8.73 -16.26
CA ASN A 475 11.44 8.66 -17.72
C ASN A 475 12.69 7.90 -18.19
N ASN A 476 13.36 7.17 -17.29
CA ASN A 476 14.53 6.35 -17.61
C ASN A 476 15.69 7.14 -18.26
N ALA A 477 15.75 8.46 -18.05
CA ALA A 477 16.76 9.34 -18.65
C ALA A 477 18.18 9.07 -18.15
N LEU A 478 18.30 8.36 -17.03
CA LEU A 478 19.56 7.92 -16.44
C LEU A 478 20.15 6.67 -17.11
N LYS A 479 19.40 5.99 -18.01
CA LYS A 479 19.86 4.75 -18.64
C LYS A 479 21.17 4.95 -19.39
N GLU A 480 21.27 6.01 -20.21
CA GLU A 480 22.48 6.31 -20.98
C GLU A 480 23.69 6.59 -20.07
N LEU A 481 23.50 7.36 -18.99
CA LEU A 481 24.56 7.63 -18.01
C LEU A 481 25.01 6.33 -17.31
N ASN A 482 24.05 5.50 -16.90
CA ASN A 482 24.34 4.22 -16.26
C ASN A 482 25.09 3.27 -17.21
N ASP A 483 24.69 3.19 -18.47
CA ASP A 483 25.33 2.33 -19.48
C ASP A 483 26.76 2.80 -19.77
N LYS A 484 26.98 4.12 -19.82
CA LYS A 484 28.32 4.71 -19.95
C LYS A 484 29.21 4.36 -18.74
N LEU A 485 28.73 4.61 -17.52
CA LEU A 485 29.47 4.33 -16.29
C LEU A 485 29.78 2.84 -16.13
N TYR A 486 28.87 1.96 -16.57
CA TYR A 486 29.11 0.52 -16.55
C TYR A 486 30.24 0.15 -17.52
N LYS A 487 30.21 0.64 -18.77
CA LYS A 487 31.24 0.32 -19.78
C LYS A 487 32.62 0.88 -19.46
N GLU A 488 32.68 2.08 -18.89
CA GLU A 488 33.95 2.76 -18.60
C GLU A 488 34.57 2.31 -17.28
N ASP A 489 33.73 2.12 -16.24
CA ASP A 489 34.22 1.99 -14.86
C ASP A 489 33.72 0.71 -14.15
N ASN A 490 32.96 -0.17 -14.82
CA ASN A 490 32.32 -1.37 -14.24
C ASN A 490 31.45 -1.03 -13.01
N VAL A 491 30.71 0.07 -13.10
CA VAL A 491 29.87 0.60 -12.02
C VAL A 491 28.39 0.55 -12.39
N ILE A 492 27.60 -0.08 -11.52
CA ILE A 492 26.13 -0.04 -11.56
C ILE A 492 25.68 1.09 -10.64
N CYS A 493 24.99 2.09 -11.17
CA CYS A 493 24.41 3.15 -10.35
C CYS A 493 22.90 3.00 -10.19
N LEU A 494 22.44 3.18 -8.96
CA LEU A 494 21.05 3.05 -8.56
C LEU A 494 20.65 4.27 -7.72
N ILE A 495 19.44 4.77 -7.94
CA ILE A 495 18.90 5.91 -7.22
C ILE A 495 17.58 5.51 -6.58
N THR A 496 17.41 5.88 -5.33
CA THR A 496 16.14 5.74 -4.61
C THR A 496 15.72 7.06 -3.98
N LYS A 497 14.42 7.21 -3.76
CA LYS A 497 13.83 8.38 -3.11
C LYS A 497 13.46 8.05 -1.67
N THR A 498 13.80 8.95 -0.77
CA THR A 498 13.29 9.00 0.61
C THR A 498 12.19 10.03 0.67
N ASP A 499 11.00 9.63 1.08
CA ASP A 499 9.82 10.51 1.14
C ASP A 499 8.96 10.20 2.37
N PRO A 500 9.43 10.54 3.59
CA PRO A 500 8.74 10.23 4.85
C PRO A 500 7.50 11.11 5.07
N LYS A 501 6.84 11.54 3.99
CA LYS A 501 5.61 12.32 4.05
C LYS A 501 4.48 11.47 4.62
N VAL A 502 4.07 11.79 5.84
CA VAL A 502 3.04 11.04 6.58
C VAL A 502 1.65 11.69 6.57
N ILE A 503 1.57 12.99 6.30
CA ILE A 503 0.32 13.75 6.20
C ILE A 503 0.33 14.55 4.89
N LYS A 504 -0.76 14.47 4.14
CA LYS A 504 -1.00 15.35 3.00
C LYS A 504 -1.51 16.72 3.46
N PHE A 505 -0.73 17.76 3.13
CA PHE A 505 -1.12 19.15 3.28
C PHE A 505 -1.62 19.72 1.96
N LEU A 506 -2.71 20.47 2.05
CA LEU A 506 -3.30 21.23 0.96
C LEU A 506 -2.54 22.56 0.84
N LYS A 507 -2.03 22.84 -0.37
CA LYS A 507 -1.38 24.11 -0.66
C LYS A 507 -2.43 25.19 -0.75
N ASN A 508 -2.38 26.17 0.13
CA ASN A 508 -3.15 27.39 0.01
C ASN A 508 -2.22 28.59 0.12
N GLN A 509 -2.09 29.39 -0.95
CA GLN A 509 -1.13 30.51 -0.98
C GLN A 509 -1.57 31.71 -0.11
N GLN A 510 -2.81 31.73 0.37
CA GLN A 510 -3.40 32.86 1.12
C GLN A 510 -3.81 32.55 2.56
N HIS A 511 -3.70 31.28 2.99
CA HIS A 511 -4.10 30.83 4.34
C HIS A 511 -3.05 29.87 4.91
N PRO A 512 -2.98 29.70 6.24
CA PRO A 512 -2.13 28.67 6.83
C PRO A 512 -2.46 27.29 6.22
N PRO A 513 -1.45 26.45 5.94
CA PRO A 513 -1.66 25.15 5.32
C PRO A 513 -2.61 24.29 6.16
N THR A 514 -3.60 23.71 5.49
CA THR A 514 -4.57 22.77 6.08
C THR A 514 -4.23 21.34 5.66
N SER A 515 -4.58 20.35 6.48
CA SER A 515 -4.41 18.93 6.14
C SER A 515 -5.67 18.35 5.48
N GLU A 516 -5.51 17.28 4.71
CA GLU A 516 -6.63 16.43 4.28
C GLU A 516 -7.26 15.65 5.46
N LEU A 517 -6.55 15.54 6.59
CA LEU A 517 -7.07 14.92 7.81
C LEU A 517 -8.07 15.83 8.52
N ASN A 518 -9.23 15.27 8.85
CA ASN A 518 -10.32 15.94 9.54
C ASN A 518 -10.74 15.16 10.80
N VAL A 519 -11.37 15.87 11.74
CA VAL A 519 -11.95 15.32 12.97
C VAL A 519 -13.35 15.85 13.21
N VAL A 520 -14.08 15.20 14.10
CA VAL A 520 -15.42 15.63 14.53
C VAL A 520 -15.33 16.47 15.80
N GLN A 521 -15.89 17.68 15.74
CA GLN A 521 -16.18 18.52 16.90
C GLN A 521 -17.67 18.47 17.20
N HIS A 522 -18.04 18.29 18.47
CA HIS A 522 -19.43 18.41 18.91
C HIS A 522 -19.70 19.86 19.31
N GLU A 523 -20.76 20.44 18.75
CA GLU A 523 -21.24 21.76 19.14
C GLU A 523 -22.13 21.68 20.39
N LYS A 524 -22.37 22.83 21.04
CA LYS A 524 -23.15 22.89 22.30
C LYS A 524 -24.60 22.41 22.15
N ASN A 525 -25.14 22.46 20.93
CA ASN A 525 -26.48 21.97 20.58
C ASN A 525 -26.50 20.44 20.29
N GLY A 526 -25.35 19.76 20.34
CA GLY A 526 -25.21 18.33 20.03
C GLY A 526 -24.95 18.02 18.55
N GLU A 527 -24.89 19.03 17.68
CA GLU A 527 -24.55 18.85 16.26
C GLU A 527 -23.07 18.46 16.10
N LYS A 528 -22.79 17.66 15.07
CA LYS A 528 -21.43 17.26 14.70
C LYS A 528 -20.95 18.10 13.55
N LYS A 529 -19.72 18.59 13.67
CA LYS A 529 -19.07 19.38 12.63
C LYS A 529 -17.74 18.76 12.24
N LYS A 530 -17.49 18.64 10.95
CA LYS A 530 -16.20 18.26 10.39
C LYS A 530 -15.26 19.47 10.44
N VAL A 531 -14.07 19.29 10.98
CA VAL A 531 -13.06 20.35 11.10
C VAL A 531 -11.67 19.79 10.76
N PRO A 532 -10.83 20.51 10.00
CA PRO A 532 -9.45 20.10 9.76
C PRO A 532 -8.67 19.95 11.07
N ILE A 533 -7.85 18.89 11.20
CA ILE A 533 -7.13 18.64 12.45
C ILE A 533 -6.13 19.75 12.82
N THR A 534 -5.64 20.46 11.81
CA THR A 534 -4.67 21.54 11.94
C THR A 534 -5.22 22.74 12.72
N VAL A 535 -6.54 22.84 12.86
CA VAL A 535 -7.19 23.84 13.74
C VAL A 535 -6.86 23.56 15.22
N PHE A 536 -6.66 22.30 15.58
CA PHE A 536 -6.43 21.87 16.96
C PHE A 536 -4.97 21.50 17.25
N SER A 537 -4.17 21.20 16.22
CA SER A 537 -2.79 20.73 16.38
C SER A 537 -1.78 21.53 15.56
N PRO A 538 -1.12 22.54 16.18
CA PRO A 538 0.09 23.16 15.64
C PRO A 538 1.26 22.18 15.50
N TYR A 539 1.25 21.11 16.31
CA TYR A 539 2.26 20.06 16.26
C TYR A 539 2.23 19.30 14.94
N LEU A 540 1.05 18.85 14.50
CA LEU A 540 0.90 18.16 13.20
C LEU A 540 1.26 19.07 12.03
N GLN A 541 0.93 20.36 12.10
CA GLN A 541 1.36 21.35 11.09
C GLN A 541 2.89 21.42 10.99
N SER A 542 3.56 21.54 12.14
CA SER A 542 5.02 21.64 12.22
C SER A 542 5.71 20.36 11.71
N MET A 543 5.18 19.20 12.08
CA MET A 543 5.66 17.91 11.59
C MET A 543 5.46 17.75 10.08
N GLY A 544 4.38 18.31 9.54
CA GLY A 544 4.16 18.41 8.10
C GLY A 544 5.31 19.10 7.38
N TYR A 545 5.64 20.31 7.82
CA TYR A 545 6.77 21.07 7.29
C TYR A 545 8.10 20.32 7.43
N ALA A 546 8.33 19.69 8.60
CA ALA A 546 9.52 18.88 8.82
C ALA A 546 9.61 17.69 7.85
N SER A 547 8.50 16.99 7.59
CA SER A 547 8.46 15.85 6.68
C SER A 547 8.77 16.23 5.23
N GLU A 548 8.40 17.44 4.79
CA GLU A 548 8.74 17.93 3.45
C GLU A 548 10.24 18.23 3.30
N LYS A 549 10.88 18.82 4.33
CA LYS A 549 12.34 19.05 4.35
C LYS A 549 13.15 17.74 4.46
N GLU A 550 12.55 16.68 4.99
CA GLU A 550 13.15 15.34 5.18
C GLU A 550 13.03 14.43 3.96
N GLN A 551 12.43 14.89 2.86
CA GLN A 551 12.54 14.20 1.58
C GLN A 551 14.00 14.30 1.09
N PHE A 552 14.55 13.31 0.37
CA PHE A 552 15.83 13.44 -0.35
C PHE A 552 16.05 12.22 -1.25
N PHE A 553 17.10 12.24 -2.07
CA PHE A 553 17.50 11.11 -2.91
C PHE A 553 18.75 10.45 -2.35
N ASN A 554 18.81 9.12 -2.40
CA ASN A 554 20.04 8.38 -2.16
C ASN A 554 20.54 7.81 -3.48
N VAL A 555 21.82 8.02 -3.76
CA VAL A 555 22.53 7.42 -4.87
C VAL A 555 23.51 6.40 -4.31
N PHE A 556 23.48 5.19 -4.87
CA PHE A 556 24.43 4.13 -4.53
C PHE A 556 24.98 3.49 -5.78
N ILE A 557 26.27 3.15 -5.71
CA ILE A 557 27.01 2.51 -6.78
C ILE A 557 27.47 1.13 -6.32
N ILE A 558 27.40 0.15 -7.21
CA ILE A 558 27.88 -1.21 -7.00
C ILE A 558 29.00 -1.45 -8.02
N LYS A 559 30.19 -1.74 -7.52
CA LYS A 559 31.34 -2.08 -8.37
C LYS A 559 31.44 -3.60 -8.54
N GLU A 560 31.71 -4.05 -9.75
CA GLU A 560 31.82 -5.48 -10.04
C GLU A 560 32.99 -6.14 -9.26
N ASP A 561 34.15 -5.50 -9.20
CA ASP A 561 35.37 -6.06 -8.59
C ASP A 561 35.47 -5.87 -7.07
N ILE A 562 35.57 -6.99 -6.34
CA ILE A 562 35.62 -7.07 -4.86
C ILE A 562 36.91 -6.52 -4.24
N LYS A 563 38.01 -6.48 -5.01
CA LYS A 563 39.36 -6.22 -4.47
C LYS A 563 39.89 -4.80 -4.69
N ALA A 564 39.22 -3.99 -5.50
CA ALA A 564 39.66 -2.63 -5.77
C ALA A 564 38.77 -1.67 -4.97
N ASP A 565 39.28 -1.16 -3.85
CA ASP A 565 38.73 0.03 -3.21
C ASP A 565 38.33 1.01 -4.31
N ILE A 566 37.11 1.55 -4.27
CA ILE A 566 36.80 2.69 -5.11
C ILE A 566 37.74 3.80 -4.64
N GLU A 567 38.82 4.02 -5.40
CA GLU A 567 39.71 5.12 -5.17
C GLU A 567 38.85 6.38 -5.06
N LYS A 568 39.11 7.21 -4.04
CA LYS A 568 38.35 8.43 -3.77
C LYS A 568 38.16 9.30 -5.04
N GLY A 569 39.10 9.22 -5.98
CA GLY A 569 39.03 9.86 -7.30
C GLY A 569 37.89 9.36 -8.19
N LEU A 570 37.64 8.04 -8.26
CA LEU A 570 36.55 7.48 -9.06
C LEU A 570 35.17 7.91 -8.52
N LEU A 571 34.98 7.88 -7.19
CA LEU A 571 33.72 8.33 -6.61
C LEU A 571 33.44 9.82 -6.89
N GLU A 572 34.46 10.67 -6.83
CA GLU A 572 34.32 12.09 -7.19
C GLU A 572 34.12 12.31 -8.69
N LYS A 573 34.76 11.53 -9.57
CA LYS A 573 34.47 11.52 -11.03
C LYS A 573 32.98 11.26 -11.27
N ILE A 574 32.45 10.18 -10.71
CA ILE A 574 31.05 9.78 -10.89
C ILE A 574 30.11 10.87 -10.35
N LYS A 575 30.38 11.43 -9.16
CA LYS A 575 29.58 12.55 -8.62
C LYS A 575 29.55 13.75 -9.57
N GLU A 576 30.67 14.11 -10.19
CA GLU A 576 30.71 15.19 -11.17
C GLU A 576 29.88 14.87 -12.42
N GLU A 577 29.87 13.63 -12.90
CA GLU A 577 29.01 13.22 -14.02
C GLU A 577 27.51 13.41 -13.68
N PHE A 578 27.09 12.99 -12.49
CA PHE A 578 25.71 13.20 -12.02
C PHE A 578 25.36 14.68 -11.89
N ILE A 579 26.26 15.49 -11.33
CA ILE A 579 26.06 16.95 -11.23
C ILE A 579 25.86 17.55 -12.61
N ASN A 580 26.72 17.21 -13.57
CA ASN A 580 26.62 17.74 -14.93
C ASN A 580 25.32 17.29 -15.61
N PHE A 581 24.95 16.01 -15.46
CA PHE A 581 23.70 15.48 -16.00
C PHE A 581 22.47 16.23 -15.46
N PHE A 582 22.32 16.34 -14.13
CA PHE A 582 21.16 16.99 -13.54
C PHE A 582 21.15 18.50 -13.76
N VAL A 583 22.31 19.16 -13.81
CA VAL A 583 22.39 20.58 -14.18
C VAL A 583 21.90 20.79 -15.62
N CYS A 584 22.27 19.91 -16.55
CA CYS A 584 21.74 19.96 -17.92
C CYS A 584 20.23 19.74 -17.95
N LYS A 585 19.70 18.71 -17.28
CA LYS A 585 18.26 18.46 -17.20
C LYS A 585 17.48 19.60 -16.56
N TYR A 586 18.02 20.21 -15.51
CA TYR A 586 17.39 21.38 -14.88
C TYR A 586 17.32 22.57 -15.84
N LYS A 587 18.33 22.77 -16.68
CA LYS A 587 18.32 23.81 -17.72
C LYS A 587 17.34 23.53 -18.85
N GLU A 588 17.08 22.26 -19.19
CA GLU A 588 16.06 21.89 -20.18
C GLU A 588 14.63 22.19 -19.70
N VAL A 589 14.39 22.09 -18.38
CA VAL A 589 13.08 22.34 -17.76
C VAL A 589 12.80 23.84 -17.54
N LEU A 590 13.86 24.65 -17.42
CA LEU A 590 13.79 26.11 -17.22
C LEU A 590 13.63 26.88 -18.53
#